data_AF-A0A381T0C4-F1
#
_entry.id   AF-A0A381T0C4-F1
#
_cell.length_a   1.000
_cell.length_b   1.000
_cell.length_c   1.000
_cell.angle_alpha   90.00
_cell.angle_beta   90.00
_cell.angle_gamma   90.00
#
_symmetry.space_group_name_H-M   'P 1'
#
loop_
_entity.id
_entity.type
_entity.pdbx_description
1 polymer ?
#
loop_
_entity_poly.entity_id
_entity_poly.type
_entity_poly.pdbx_seq_one_letter_code
_entity_poly.pdbx_strand_id
1 'polypeptide(L)'
;MTEALAHPGTSTTAFGVGRRENHDSSAFYARFTPPTLSDDDTVASLDFDDAGIDDGCLLGDSRDMSQVPDDSVALVVTSPPYFV
;
A
#
# COMPACT_ATOMS: atom_id res chain seq x y z
N MET A 1 -35.32 9.22 0.40
CA MET A 1 -34.59 9.28 -0.88
C MET A 1 -34.33 10.76 -1.16
N THR A 2 -33.16 11.24 -0.76
CA THR A 2 -32.68 12.56 -1.16
C THR A 2 -31.18 12.39 -1.33
N GLU A 3 -30.76 12.10 -2.56
CA GLU A 3 -29.35 12.00 -2.89
C GLU A 3 -28.73 13.39 -2.84
N ALA A 4 -27.70 13.55 -2.03
CA ALA A 4 -26.85 14.72 -2.08
C ALA A 4 -26.07 14.66 -3.40
N LEU A 5 -26.31 15.64 -4.28
CA LEU A 5 -25.57 15.79 -5.53
C LEU A 5 -24.09 16.03 -5.20
N ALA A 6 -23.26 14.99 -5.39
CA ALA A 6 -21.82 15.09 -5.24
C ALA A 6 -21.25 16.10 -6.25
N HIS A 7 -20.45 17.04 -5.77
CA HIS A 7 -19.77 18.02 -6.62
C HIS A 7 -18.73 17.29 -7.49
N PRO A 8 -18.75 17.44 -8.83
CA PRO A 8 -17.82 16.73 -9.69
C PRO A 8 -16.38 17.17 -9.36
N GLY A 9 -15.58 16.21 -8.89
CA GLY A 9 -14.16 16.42 -8.62
C GLY A 9 -13.37 16.76 -9.89
N THR A 10 -12.17 17.33 -9.72
CA THR A 10 -11.28 17.65 -10.85
C THR A 10 -10.69 16.38 -11.47
N SER A 11 -10.56 16.35 -12.80
CA SER A 11 -9.96 15.23 -13.55
C SER A 11 -8.47 15.48 -13.85
N THR A 12 -7.68 14.41 -13.86
CA THR A 12 -6.22 14.41 -14.00
C THR A 12 -5.77 15.02 -15.34
N THR A 13 -4.89 16.01 -15.29
CA THR A 13 -4.17 16.56 -16.46
C THR A 13 -2.72 16.08 -16.46
N ALA A 14 -2.07 16.08 -17.63
CA ALA A 14 -0.66 15.73 -17.76
C ALA A 14 0.20 16.68 -16.90
N PHE A 15 0.99 16.10 -16.00
CA PHE A 15 2.01 16.70 -15.11
C PHE A 15 2.09 18.25 -15.06
N GLY A 16 1.81 18.83 -13.87
CA GLY A 16 2.29 20.18 -13.54
C GLY A 16 1.25 21.30 -13.33
N VAL A 17 0.01 21.03 -12.92
CA VAL A 17 -0.95 22.11 -12.54
C VAL A 17 -1.65 21.86 -11.20
N GLY A 18 -1.91 22.96 -10.49
CA GLY A 18 -2.27 23.00 -9.08
C GLY A 18 -3.77 22.83 -8.79
N ARG A 19 -4.09 21.77 -8.04
CA ARG A 19 -4.96 21.67 -6.84
C ARG A 19 -5.11 20.17 -6.58
N ARG A 20 -4.63 19.68 -5.42
CA ARG A 20 -4.69 18.26 -5.03
C ARG A 20 -5.87 17.93 -4.10
N GLU A 21 -6.85 18.82 -4.05
CA GLU A 21 -8.07 18.57 -3.28
C GLU A 21 -8.94 17.61 -4.10
N ASN A 22 -9.24 16.42 -3.56
CA ASN A 22 -10.12 15.42 -4.17
C ASN A 22 -9.61 14.87 -5.53
N HIS A 23 -8.32 14.55 -5.62
CA HIS A 23 -7.70 13.96 -6.81
C HIS A 23 -8.06 12.47 -6.97
N ASP A 24 -8.92 12.16 -7.93
CA ASP A 24 -9.20 10.78 -8.32
C ASP A 24 -8.02 10.18 -9.10
N SER A 25 -7.45 9.10 -8.56
CA SER A 25 -6.32 8.37 -9.16
C SER A 25 -6.73 7.01 -9.73
N SER A 26 -8.04 6.71 -9.79
CA SER A 26 -8.57 5.42 -10.24
C SER A 26 -8.03 5.01 -11.62
N ALA A 27 -7.94 5.95 -12.58
CA ALA A 27 -7.43 5.66 -13.93
C ALA A 27 -5.92 5.31 -13.97
N PHE A 28 -5.14 5.76 -12.98
CA PHE A 28 -3.74 5.37 -12.84
C PHE A 28 -3.63 3.94 -12.30
N TYR A 29 -4.37 3.63 -11.22
CA TYR A 29 -4.33 2.32 -10.58
C TYR A 29 -5.00 1.21 -11.40
N ALA A 30 -6.02 1.54 -12.21
CA ALA A 30 -6.70 0.59 -13.10
C ALA A 30 -5.78 -0.02 -14.18
N ARG A 31 -4.56 0.52 -14.36
CA ARG A 31 -3.54 -0.02 -15.28
C ARG A 31 -2.87 -1.28 -14.75
N PHE A 32 -2.99 -1.55 -13.45
CA PHE A 32 -2.37 -2.70 -12.80
C PHE A 32 -3.41 -3.79 -12.59
N THR A 33 -3.03 -5.05 -12.78
CA THR A 33 -3.87 -6.18 -12.38
C THR A 33 -3.81 -6.29 -10.86
N PRO A 34 -4.93 -6.08 -10.15
CA PRO A 34 -4.94 -6.24 -8.70
C PRO A 34 -4.70 -7.71 -8.34
N PRO A 35 -3.98 -7.98 -7.23
CA PRO A 35 -3.85 -9.34 -6.73
C PRO A 35 -5.22 -9.85 -6.26
N THR A 36 -5.37 -11.17 -6.22
CA THR A 36 -6.48 -11.78 -5.47
C THR A 36 -6.25 -11.52 -3.99
N LEU A 37 -7.21 -10.86 -3.34
CA LEU A 37 -7.20 -10.63 -1.90
C LEU A 37 -7.86 -11.81 -1.19
N SER A 38 -7.26 -12.24 -0.09
CA SER A 38 -7.89 -13.14 0.86
C SER A 38 -8.82 -12.34 1.80
N ASP A 39 -9.91 -12.97 2.24
CA ASP A 39 -10.75 -12.44 3.33
C ASP A 39 -10.24 -12.87 4.72
N ASP A 40 -9.09 -13.55 4.79
CA ASP A 40 -8.41 -13.90 6.04
C ASP A 40 -7.92 -12.65 6.75
N ASP A 41 -8.39 -12.44 7.98
CA ASP A 41 -8.05 -11.31 8.85
C ASP A 41 -7.13 -11.72 10.01
N THR A 42 -6.62 -12.95 9.99
CA THR A 42 -5.68 -13.44 11.00
C THR A 42 -4.28 -12.89 10.74
N VAL A 43 -3.61 -12.50 11.83
CA VAL A 43 -2.20 -12.14 11.81
C VAL A 43 -1.47 -13.14 12.69
N ALA A 44 -0.54 -13.86 12.09
CA ALA A 44 0.30 -14.83 12.77
C ALA A 44 1.09 -14.13 13.89
N SER A 45 1.02 -14.71 15.09
CA SER A 45 1.85 -14.26 16.21
C SER A 45 3.32 -14.53 15.88
N LEU A 46 4.14 -13.51 16.03
CA LEU A 46 5.57 -13.57 15.76
C LEU A 46 6.35 -13.56 17.08
N ASP A 47 7.25 -14.52 17.24
CA ASP A 47 8.34 -14.43 18.21
C ASP A 47 9.58 -13.95 17.46
N PHE A 48 10.11 -12.78 17.84
CA PHE A 48 11.21 -12.12 17.14
C PHE A 48 12.53 -12.89 17.27
N ASP A 49 12.74 -13.56 18.39
CA ASP A 49 13.95 -14.36 18.62
C ASP A 49 13.93 -15.62 17.75
N ASP A 50 12.80 -16.35 17.73
CA ASP A 50 12.63 -17.55 16.91
C ASP A 50 12.64 -17.24 15.41
N ALA A 51 12.12 -16.06 15.02
CA ALA A 51 12.12 -15.60 13.64
C ALA A 51 13.50 -15.06 13.17
N GLY A 52 14.45 -14.87 14.09
CA GLY A 52 15.76 -14.30 13.77
C GLY A 52 15.69 -12.83 13.33
N ILE A 53 14.73 -12.08 13.84
CA ILE A 53 14.48 -10.66 13.48
C ILE A 53 15.11 -9.70 14.52
N ASP A 54 15.90 -10.20 15.47
CA ASP A 54 16.69 -9.43 16.45
C ASP A 54 15.95 -8.18 16.99
N ASP A 55 16.52 -6.99 16.80
CA ASP A 55 15.95 -5.71 17.27
C ASP A 55 14.84 -5.14 16.36
N GLY A 56 14.42 -5.87 15.33
CA GLY A 56 13.42 -5.44 14.35
C GLY A 56 13.99 -4.62 13.18
N CYS A 57 15.29 -4.33 13.14
CA CYS A 57 15.92 -3.56 12.06
C CYS A 57 16.65 -4.46 11.06
N LEU A 58 15.95 -4.81 9.99
CA LEU A 58 16.51 -5.63 8.90
C LEU A 58 17.12 -4.76 7.80
N LEU A 59 18.44 -4.83 7.61
CA LEU A 59 19.11 -4.27 6.44
C LEU A 59 19.01 -5.25 5.27
N GLY A 60 18.31 -4.87 4.20
CA GLY A 60 18.11 -5.74 3.05
C GLY A 60 17.57 -5.03 1.81
N ASP A 61 17.28 -5.82 0.77
CA ASP A 61 16.64 -5.39 -0.46
C ASP A 61 15.14 -5.67 -0.35
N SER A 62 14.27 -4.67 -0.49
CA SER A 62 12.82 -4.89 -0.35
C SER A 62 12.20 -5.77 -1.45
N ARG A 63 12.98 -6.18 -2.46
CA ARG A 63 12.60 -7.22 -3.43
C ARG A 63 12.72 -8.64 -2.85
N ASP A 64 13.48 -8.80 -1.77
CA ASP A 64 13.67 -10.06 -1.05
C ASP A 64 13.52 -9.81 0.46
N MET A 65 12.34 -10.14 0.98
CA MET A 65 12.01 -10.01 2.40
C MET A 65 11.79 -11.38 3.05
N SER A 66 12.54 -12.41 2.62
CA SER A 66 12.38 -13.78 3.13
C SER A 66 12.61 -13.93 4.63
N GLN A 67 13.18 -12.92 5.29
CA GLN A 67 13.34 -12.90 6.75
C GLN A 67 12.03 -12.63 7.50
N VAL A 68 11.01 -12.06 6.84
CA VAL A 68 9.70 -11.79 7.45
C VAL A 68 8.79 -12.99 7.21
N PRO A 69 8.28 -13.67 8.26
CA PRO A 69 7.38 -14.80 8.08
C PRO A 69 6.07 -14.41 7.42
N ASP A 70 5.49 -15.35 6.68
CA ASP A 70 4.18 -15.21 6.07
C ASP A 70 3.10 -14.87 7.12
N ASP A 71 2.08 -14.12 6.69
CA ASP A 71 0.91 -13.75 7.50
C ASP A 71 1.20 -13.02 8.83
N SER A 72 2.43 -12.51 9.03
CA SER A 72 2.85 -11.88 10.30
C SER A 72 2.75 -10.34 10.33
N VAL A 73 2.31 -9.71 9.23
CA VAL A 73 2.32 -8.25 9.07
C VAL A 73 0.92 -7.64 9.16
N ALA A 74 0.67 -6.88 10.22
CA ALA A 74 -0.61 -6.16 10.41
C ALA A 74 -0.65 -4.76 9.76
N LEU A 75 0.50 -4.11 9.58
CA LEU A 75 0.61 -2.75 9.02
C LEU A 75 1.88 -2.60 8.19
N VAL A 76 1.73 -1.99 7.01
CA VAL A 76 2.86 -1.61 6.16
C VAL A 76 2.88 -0.09 6.00
N VAL A 77 4.02 0.52 6.32
CA VAL A 77 4.33 1.91 5.98
C VAL A 77 5.53 1.89 5.04
N THR A 78 5.37 2.46 3.85
CA THR A 78 6.42 2.41 2.82
C THR A 78 6.60 3.74 2.11
N SER A 79 7.86 4.08 1.84
CA SER A 79 8.26 5.23 1.01
C SER A 79 9.23 4.73 -0.09
N PRO A 80 8.73 3.91 -1.04
CA PRO A 80 9.58 3.34 -2.07
C PRO A 80 10.12 4.44 -2.99
N PRO A 81 11.25 4.19 -3.70
CA PRO A 81 11.73 5.13 -4.70
C PRO A 81 10.70 5.23 -5.83
N TYR A 82 10.11 6.42 -6.00
CA TYR A 82 9.04 6.65 -7.00
C TYR A 82 9.57 6.86 -8.43
N PHE A 83 10.89 7.02 -8.60
CA PHE A 83 11.56 7.20 -9.89
C PHE A 83 12.94 6.51 -9.86
N VAL A 84 13.07 5.43 -10.62
CA VAL A 84 14.35 4.76 -10.97
C VAL A 84 14.41 4.50 -12.46
#